data_AF-A0AA35KRL3-F1
#
_entry.id   AF-A0AA35KRL3-F1
#
_cell.length_a   1.000
_cell.length_b   1.000
_cell.length_c   1.000
_cell.angle_alpha   90.00
_cell.angle_beta   90.00
_cell.angle_gamma   90.00
#
_symmetry.space_group_name_H-M   'P 1'
#
loop_
_entity.id
_entity.type
_entity.pdbx_description
1 polymer ?
#
loop_
_entity_poly.entity_id
_entity_poly.type
_entity_poly.pdbx_seq_one_letter_code
_entity_poly.pdbx_strand_id
1 'polypeptide(L)'
;MENLPENLLLDILSLVPARDLICNCQLVCSQWRDLVDLPVLWKRKFRKRDHDSSPKPLAFYIFSRLKKNLIKNPDGQDGLDSWEIQTPAKGHWETEELSVEDSKSVGEMLSPYKMSNFGKNVEDAPVQLYCFAARNGPCSKSQLITLKDEGYWDELMDEARPTIEVKDWVDTPN
;
A
#
# COMPACT_ATOMS: atom_id res chain seq x y z
N MET A 1 -7.86 -4.50 -35.22
CA MET A 1 -8.65 -3.88 -34.13
C MET A 1 -7.89 -2.66 -33.59
N GLU A 2 -7.24 -1.87 -34.47
CA GLU A 2 -6.14 -0.98 -34.09
C GLU A 2 -6.55 0.47 -33.73
N ASN A 3 -7.84 0.81 -33.60
CA ASN A 3 -8.24 2.19 -33.29
C ASN A 3 -9.47 2.28 -32.38
N LEU A 4 -9.64 1.38 -31.41
CA LEU A 4 -10.64 1.59 -30.38
C LEU A 4 -10.03 2.41 -29.23
N PRO A 5 -10.61 3.57 -28.86
CA PRO A 5 -10.18 4.33 -27.70
C PRO A 5 -10.16 3.49 -26.43
N GLU A 6 -9.12 3.64 -25.61
CA GLU A 6 -8.95 2.88 -24.35
C GLU A 6 -10.17 2.98 -23.43
N ASN A 7 -10.82 4.14 -23.39
CA ASN A 7 -12.03 4.33 -22.60
C ASN A 7 -13.18 3.40 -23.00
N LEU A 8 -13.35 3.14 -24.31
CA LEU A 8 -14.36 2.21 -24.79
C LEU A 8 -13.94 0.77 -24.53
N LEU A 9 -12.65 0.46 -24.63
CA LEU A 9 -12.13 -0.86 -24.30
C LEU A 9 -12.31 -1.17 -22.81
N LEU A 10 -12.06 -0.22 -21.92
CA LEU A 10 -12.36 -0.32 -20.49
C LEU A 10 -13.86 -0.56 -20.23
N ASP A 11 -14.74 0.09 -20.99
CA ASP A 11 -16.18 -0.14 -20.87
C ASP A 11 -16.59 -1.54 -21.32
N ILE A 12 -16.05 -2.03 -22.43
CA ILE A 12 -16.27 -3.40 -22.91
C ILE A 12 -15.75 -4.40 -21.89
N LEU A 13 -14.51 -4.25 -21.43
CA LEU A 13 -13.90 -5.15 -20.45
C LEU A 13 -14.66 -5.14 -19.12
N SER A 14 -15.23 -4.01 -18.70
CA SER A 14 -16.01 -3.96 -17.45
C SER A 14 -17.24 -4.89 -17.44
N LEU A 15 -17.76 -5.23 -18.63
CA LEU A 15 -18.89 -6.15 -18.81
C LEU A 15 -18.48 -7.63 -18.72
N VAL A 16 -17.20 -7.95 -18.95
CA VAL A 16 -16.67 -9.32 -18.92
C VAL A 16 -16.57 -9.81 -17.47
N PRO A 17 -16.95 -11.06 -17.13
CA PRO A 17 -16.82 -11.59 -15.77
C PRO A 17 -15.40 -11.42 -15.20
N ALA A 18 -15.30 -11.13 -13.89
CA ALA A 18 -14.01 -10.82 -13.25
C ALA A 18 -12.99 -11.95 -13.42
N ARG A 19 -13.46 -13.21 -13.35
CA ARG A 19 -12.62 -14.39 -13.56
C ARG A 19 -12.01 -14.42 -14.96
N ASP A 20 -12.77 -14.08 -15.99
CA ASP A 20 -12.29 -14.08 -17.37
C ASP A 20 -11.35 -12.90 -17.64
N LEU A 21 -11.58 -11.75 -17.01
CA LEU A 21 -10.63 -10.64 -17.05
C LEU A 21 -9.25 -11.07 -16.55
N ILE A 22 -9.20 -11.79 -15.42
CA ILE A 22 -7.97 -12.22 -14.78
C ILE A 22 -7.31 -13.37 -15.54
N CYS A 23 -8.06 -14.41 -15.89
CA CYS A 23 -7.49 -15.64 -16.43
C CYS A 23 -7.28 -15.61 -17.95
N ASN A 24 -8.10 -14.87 -18.69
CA ASN A 24 -8.17 -14.98 -20.15
C ASN A 24 -7.83 -13.66 -20.85
N CYS A 25 -8.41 -12.52 -20.41
CA CYS A 25 -8.23 -11.24 -21.10
C CYS A 25 -6.78 -10.73 -21.05
N GLN A 26 -6.06 -10.95 -19.95
CA GLN A 26 -4.63 -10.58 -19.82
C GLN A 26 -3.70 -11.35 -20.78
N LEU A 27 -4.19 -12.43 -21.38
CA LEU A 27 -3.45 -13.28 -22.33
C LEU A 27 -3.72 -12.91 -23.80
N VAL A 28 -4.70 -12.04 -24.07
CA VAL A 28 -5.09 -11.66 -25.43
C VAL A 28 -3.99 -10.82 -26.11
N CYS A 29 -3.57 -9.73 -25.45
CA CYS A 29 -2.45 -8.89 -25.89
C CYS A 29 -1.94 -8.00 -24.72
N SER A 30 -0.81 -7.31 -24.92
CA SER A 30 -0.24 -6.39 -23.92
C SER A 30 -1.21 -5.28 -23.54
N GLN A 31 -1.87 -4.63 -24.51
CA GLN A 31 -2.83 -3.57 -24.23
C GLN A 31 -3.97 -4.02 -23.29
N TRP A 32 -4.50 -5.23 -23.49
CA TRP A 32 -5.55 -5.76 -22.62
C TRP A 32 -5.02 -6.06 -21.22
N ARG A 33 -3.79 -6.59 -21.11
CA ARG A 33 -3.14 -6.79 -19.82
C ARG A 33 -2.99 -5.48 -19.06
N ASP A 34 -2.44 -4.47 -19.72
CA ASP A 34 -2.21 -3.14 -19.14
C ASP A 34 -3.53 -2.53 -18.64
N LEU A 35 -4.60 -2.61 -19.46
CA LEU A 35 -5.93 -2.13 -19.06
C LEU A 35 -6.57 -2.93 -17.91
N VAL A 36 -6.37 -4.26 -17.87
CA VAL A 36 -6.86 -5.08 -16.75
C VAL A 36 -6.10 -4.78 -15.46
N ASP A 37 -4.83 -4.40 -15.56
CA ASP A 37 -4.04 -4.02 -14.39
C ASP A 37 -4.39 -2.62 -13.86
N LEU A 38 -5.10 -1.78 -14.64
CA LEU A 38 -5.51 -0.44 -14.20
C LEU A 38 -6.63 -0.47 -13.13
N PRO A 39 -6.49 0.29 -12.02
CA PRO A 39 -7.55 0.43 -11.01
C PRO A 39 -8.89 0.95 -11.55
N VAL A 40 -8.85 1.77 -12.61
CA VAL A 40 -10.06 2.37 -13.21
C VAL A 40 -11.03 1.32 -13.77
N LEU A 41 -10.52 0.21 -14.32
CA LEU A 41 -11.36 -0.89 -14.82
C LEU A 41 -12.17 -1.48 -13.67
N TRP A 42 -11.49 -1.81 -12.58
CA TRP A 42 -12.09 -2.46 -11.42
C TRP A 42 -13.06 -1.55 -10.70
N LYS A 43 -12.80 -0.23 -10.65
CA LYS A 43 -13.77 0.77 -10.18
C LYS A 43 -15.04 0.78 -11.04
N ARG A 44 -14.92 0.78 -12.37
CA ARG A 44 -16.09 0.71 -13.27
C ARG A 44 -16.86 -0.58 -13.08
N LYS A 45 -16.16 -1.71 -13.00
CA LYS A 45 -16.76 -3.02 -12.78
C LYS A 45 -17.48 -3.11 -11.43
N PHE A 46 -16.87 -2.57 -10.38
CA PHE A 46 -17.48 -2.50 -9.06
C PHE A 46 -18.77 -1.69 -9.08
N ARG A 47 -18.80 -0.53 -9.76
CA ARG A 47 -20.00 0.31 -9.88
C ARG A 47 -21.11 -0.28 -10.75
N LYS A 48 -20.76 -1.03 -11.80
CA LYS A 48 -21.71 -1.68 -12.71
C LYS A 48 -22.26 -3.00 -12.17
N ARG A 49 -21.80 -3.46 -10.99
CA ARG A 49 -22.35 -4.68 -10.38
C ARG A 49 -23.82 -4.47 -10.06
N ASP A 50 -24.55 -5.57 -10.00
CA ASP A 50 -25.88 -5.56 -9.42
C ASP A 50 -25.76 -5.26 -7.90
N HIS A 51 -26.52 -4.29 -7.40
CA HIS A 51 -26.51 -3.92 -5.98
C HIS A 51 -27.00 -5.06 -5.09
N ASP A 52 -27.83 -5.97 -5.62
CA ASP A 52 -28.29 -7.17 -4.91
C ASP A 52 -27.18 -8.24 -4.79
N SER A 53 -26.10 -8.11 -5.56
CA SER A 53 -24.96 -9.02 -5.50
C SER A 53 -23.96 -8.62 -4.41
N SER A 54 -23.48 -9.63 -3.67
CA SER A 54 -22.45 -9.43 -2.64
C SER A 54 -21.17 -8.78 -3.23
N PRO A 55 -20.67 -7.68 -2.65
CA PRO A 55 -19.44 -7.04 -3.12
C PRO A 55 -18.19 -7.84 -2.76
N LYS A 56 -18.28 -8.80 -1.82
CA LYS A 56 -17.13 -9.42 -1.16
C LYS A 56 -16.09 -10.02 -2.13
N PRO A 57 -16.45 -10.83 -3.16
CA PRO A 57 -15.44 -11.45 -4.02
C PRO A 57 -14.66 -10.44 -4.85
N LEU A 58 -15.37 -9.43 -5.39
CA LEU A 58 -14.76 -8.38 -6.20
C LEU A 58 -13.94 -7.42 -5.34
N ALA A 59 -14.49 -7.02 -4.19
CA ALA A 59 -13.78 -6.19 -3.22
C ALA A 59 -12.52 -6.87 -2.69
N PHE A 60 -12.57 -8.16 -2.39
CA PHE A 60 -11.40 -8.94 -1.99
C PHE A 60 -10.30 -8.85 -3.04
N TYR A 61 -10.61 -9.12 -4.31
CA TYR A 61 -9.64 -9.01 -5.39
C TYR A 61 -9.03 -7.60 -5.48
N ILE A 62 -9.88 -6.55 -5.43
CA ILE A 62 -9.42 -5.16 -5.48
C ILE A 62 -8.48 -4.86 -4.31
N PHE A 63 -8.87 -5.21 -3.07
CA PHE A 63 -8.04 -4.97 -1.89
C PHE A 63 -6.73 -5.76 -1.94
N SER A 64 -6.73 -7.00 -2.45
CA SER A 64 -5.48 -7.77 -2.63
C SER A 64 -4.51 -7.08 -3.57
N ARG A 65 -5.00 -6.34 -4.58
CA ARG A 65 -4.17 -5.58 -5.54
C ARG A 65 -3.71 -4.23 -5.00
N LEU A 66 -4.53 -3.58 -4.17
CA LEU A 66 -4.18 -2.31 -3.53
C LEU A 66 -3.34 -2.47 -2.26
N LYS A 67 -3.29 -3.67 -1.68
CA LYS A 67 -2.60 -3.96 -0.42
C LYS A 67 -1.13 -3.50 -0.52
N LYS A 68 -0.75 -2.51 0.29
CA LYS A 68 0.62 -2.02 0.51
C LYS A 68 0.73 -1.31 1.85
N ASN A 69 1.95 -1.02 2.31
CA ASN A 69 2.13 -0.09 3.43
C ASN A 69 1.81 1.34 2.94
N LEU A 70 0.85 2.00 3.58
CA LEU A 70 0.43 3.36 3.25
C LEU A 70 1.22 4.43 4.02
N ILE A 71 1.99 4.03 5.03
CA ILE A 71 2.87 4.93 5.78
C ILE A 71 4.12 5.18 4.93
N LYS A 72 4.41 6.45 4.68
CA LYS A 72 5.64 6.90 4.04
C LYS A 72 6.78 6.98 5.05
N ASN A 73 7.99 6.64 4.61
CA ASN A 73 9.22 6.63 5.43
C ASN A 73 9.01 5.97 6.81
N PRO A 74 8.57 4.68 6.86
CA PRO A 74 8.20 4.03 8.11
C PRO A 74 9.40 3.67 8.99
N ASP A 75 10.60 3.53 8.41
CA ASP A 75 11.85 3.17 9.10
C ASP A 75 12.77 4.38 9.35
N GLY A 76 12.47 5.55 8.77
CA GLY A 76 13.30 6.74 8.95
C GLY A 76 14.53 6.77 8.05
N GLN A 77 14.61 5.91 7.02
CA GLN A 77 15.70 5.94 6.03
C GLN A 77 15.85 7.33 5.39
N ASP A 78 14.73 8.02 5.17
CA ASP A 78 14.68 9.39 4.65
C ASP A 78 14.63 10.43 5.79
N GLY A 79 15.24 10.14 6.94
CA GLY A 79 15.21 11.02 8.10
C GLY A 79 13.80 11.18 8.67
N LEU A 80 13.38 12.44 8.89
CA LEU A 80 12.03 12.78 9.36
C LEU A 80 11.08 13.16 8.21
N ASP A 81 11.49 12.96 6.96
CA ASP A 81 10.65 13.32 5.80
C ASP A 81 9.34 12.53 5.82
N SER A 82 8.27 13.17 5.32
CA SER A 82 6.89 12.66 5.34
C SER A 82 6.23 12.55 6.72
N TRP A 83 6.87 13.02 7.79
CA TRP A 83 6.29 13.07 9.14
C TRP A 83 6.07 14.51 9.61
N GLU A 84 4.89 14.77 10.17
CA GLU A 84 4.63 16.01 10.90
C GLU A 84 5.08 15.82 12.35
N ILE A 85 6.07 16.61 12.77
CA ILE A 85 6.70 16.50 14.09
C ILE A 85 6.10 17.53 15.05
N GLN A 86 5.76 17.06 16.25
CA GLN A 86 5.32 17.91 17.35
C GLN A 86 6.18 17.64 18.58
N THR A 87 6.89 18.66 19.07
CA THR A 87 7.78 18.56 20.23
C THR A 87 7.53 19.74 21.18
N PRO A 88 6.76 19.55 22.26
CA PRO A 88 6.33 20.65 23.13
C PRO A 88 7.43 21.23 24.06
N ALA A 89 8.69 20.77 23.99
CA ALA A 89 9.77 21.18 24.89
C ALA A 89 11.17 21.07 24.23
N LYS A 90 12.22 20.74 25.01
CA LYS A 90 13.59 20.43 24.53
C LYS A 90 13.72 19.09 23.81
N GLY A 91 12.61 18.36 23.65
CA GLY A 91 12.61 17.06 23.00
C GLY A 91 12.78 17.18 21.50
N HIS A 92 13.42 16.18 20.90
CA HIS A 92 13.58 16.12 19.46
C HIS A 92 13.65 14.68 18.97
N TRP A 93 13.26 14.48 17.72
CA TRP A 93 13.47 13.21 17.03
C TRP A 93 14.83 13.21 16.33
N GLU A 94 15.53 12.09 16.42
CA GLU A 94 16.68 11.77 15.60
C GLU A 94 16.40 10.45 14.87
N THR A 95 17.04 10.29 13.72
CA THR A 95 17.10 8.99 13.05
C THR A 95 18.40 8.33 13.45
N GLU A 96 18.32 7.08 13.89
CA GLU A 96 19.48 6.26 14.26
C GLU A 96 19.57 5.06 13.34
N GLU A 97 20.80 4.68 13.00
CA GLU A 97 21.10 3.47 12.25
C GLU A 97 21.13 2.28 13.22
N LEU A 98 20.37 1.23 12.91
CA LEU A 98 20.37 0.02 13.73
C LEU A 98 21.65 -0.78 13.54
N SER A 99 22.04 -1.57 14.55
CA SER A 99 23.11 -2.55 14.38
C SER A 99 22.76 -3.56 13.28
N VAL A 100 23.76 -4.27 12.76
CA VAL A 100 23.52 -5.31 11.73
C VAL A 100 22.67 -6.45 12.30
N GLU A 101 22.91 -6.81 13.56
CA GLU A 101 22.16 -7.82 14.30
C GLU A 101 20.69 -7.42 14.50
N ASP A 102 20.45 -6.18 14.94
CA ASP A 102 19.09 -5.66 15.15
C ASP A 102 18.36 -5.49 13.82
N SER A 103 19.05 -4.99 12.79
CA SER A 103 18.50 -4.87 11.44
C SER A 103 18.07 -6.22 10.89
N LYS A 104 18.86 -7.28 11.13
CA LYS A 104 18.51 -8.65 10.74
C LYS A 104 17.32 -9.18 11.53
N SER A 105 17.32 -9.03 12.85
CA SER A 105 16.22 -9.45 13.73
C SER A 105 14.89 -8.79 13.33
N VAL A 106 14.90 -7.46 13.16
CA VAL A 106 13.74 -6.68 12.71
C VAL A 106 13.35 -7.07 11.28
N GLY A 107 14.33 -7.25 10.39
CA GLY A 107 14.08 -7.67 9.01
C GLY A 107 13.41 -9.06 8.90
N GLU A 108 13.78 -10.00 9.76
CA GLU A 108 13.15 -11.33 9.86
C GLU A 108 11.73 -11.21 10.44
N MET A 109 11.53 -10.41 11.49
CA MET A 109 10.23 -10.13 12.08
C MET A 109 9.27 -9.44 11.09
N LEU A 110 9.78 -8.53 10.27
CA LEU A 110 9.03 -7.81 9.25
C LEU A 110 8.81 -8.62 7.97
N SER A 111 9.49 -9.76 7.80
CA SER A 111 9.39 -10.61 6.60
C SER A 111 7.94 -10.93 6.16
N PRO A 112 7.00 -11.29 7.07
CA PRO A 112 5.59 -11.52 6.70
C PRO A 112 4.87 -10.27 6.17
N TYR A 113 5.42 -9.09 6.45
CA TYR A 113 4.88 -7.77 6.13
C TYR A 113 5.71 -7.01 5.10
N LYS A 114 6.76 -7.62 4.52
CA LYS A 114 7.56 -7.06 3.43
C LYS A 114 6.70 -6.94 2.17
N MET A 115 5.90 -5.88 2.13
CA MET A 115 5.15 -5.45 0.98
C MET A 115 5.93 -4.28 0.37
N SER A 116 6.93 -4.64 -0.45
CA SER A 116 7.69 -3.79 -1.39
C SER A 116 8.36 -2.50 -0.91
N ASN A 117 8.16 -2.05 0.35
CA ASN A 117 8.49 -0.69 0.77
C ASN A 117 9.51 -0.62 1.92
N PHE A 118 10.08 -1.74 2.36
CA PHE A 118 11.15 -1.78 3.36
C PHE A 118 12.48 -2.04 2.64
N GLY A 119 13.28 -0.98 2.47
CA GLY A 119 14.61 -1.04 1.87
C GLY A 119 14.63 -1.33 0.37
N LYS A 120 15.70 -0.88 -0.31
CA LYS A 120 16.00 -1.33 -1.67
C LYS A 120 16.44 -2.80 -1.60
N ASN A 121 15.71 -3.69 -2.27
CA ASN A 121 16.22 -5.02 -2.60
C ASN A 121 17.33 -4.86 -3.64
N VAL A 122 18.55 -4.58 -3.19
CA VAL A 122 19.75 -4.86 -3.96
C VAL A 122 20.14 -6.28 -3.59
N GLU A 123 20.18 -7.16 -4.59
CA GLU A 123 20.55 -8.56 -4.47
C GLU A 123 21.77 -8.71 -3.53
N ASP A 124 21.61 -9.53 -2.48
CA ASP A 124 22.62 -9.95 -1.49
C ASP A 124 23.25 -8.91 -0.52
N ALA A 125 22.74 -7.68 -0.42
CA ALA A 125 23.16 -6.77 0.66
C ALA A 125 22.21 -6.85 1.89
N PRO A 126 22.74 -6.95 3.13
CA PRO A 126 21.88 -6.82 4.31
C PRO A 126 21.20 -5.45 4.30
N VAL A 127 19.87 -5.44 4.46
CA VAL A 127 19.10 -4.20 4.52
C VAL A 127 19.49 -3.48 5.81
N GLN A 128 20.27 -2.41 5.69
CA GLN A 128 20.55 -1.50 6.79
C GLN A 128 19.26 -0.76 7.14
N LEU A 129 18.77 -0.95 8.36
CA LEU A 129 17.55 -0.31 8.85
C LEU A 129 17.87 0.89 9.72
N TYR A 130 16.91 1.81 9.76
CA TYR A 130 16.93 2.97 10.63
C TYR A 130 15.76 2.87 11.62
N CYS A 131 15.82 3.69 12.66
CA CYS A 131 14.70 3.88 13.57
C CYS A 131 14.61 5.35 14.00
N PHE A 132 13.48 5.71 14.62
CA PHE A 132 13.26 7.02 15.19
C PHE A 132 13.53 6.99 16.68
N ALA A 133 14.44 7.85 17.16
CA ALA A 133 14.77 7.99 18.57
C ALA A 133 14.25 9.32 19.10
N ALA A 134 13.37 9.27 20.10
CA ALA A 134 12.95 10.45 20.85
C ALA A 134 13.97 10.75 21.94
N ARG A 135 14.52 11.97 21.97
CA ARG A 135 15.49 12.41 22.97
C ARG A 135 14.99 13.58 23.78
N ASN A 136 15.53 13.72 25.00
CA ASN A 136 15.43 14.93 25.85
C ASN A 136 14.00 15.39 26.21
N GLY A 137 12.97 14.57 25.97
CA GLY A 137 11.60 14.89 26.32
C GLY A 137 10.57 14.16 25.46
N PRO A 138 9.27 14.41 25.73
CA PRO A 138 8.18 13.85 24.94
C PRO A 138 8.22 14.39 23.51
N CYS A 139 8.11 13.48 22.55
CA CYS A 139 8.09 13.77 21.13
C CYS A 139 6.94 13.00 20.48
N SER A 140 6.23 13.64 19.55
CA SER A 140 5.19 13.01 18.73
C SER A 140 5.48 13.23 17.25
N LYS A 141 5.10 12.25 16.44
CA LYS A 141 5.13 12.34 14.97
C LYS A 141 3.80 11.82 14.43
N SER A 142 3.33 12.38 13.33
CA SER A 142 2.05 12.01 12.73
C SER A 142 2.08 12.07 11.21
N GLN A 143 1.17 11.34 10.56
CA GLN A 143 0.99 11.34 9.12
C GLN A 143 -0.51 11.21 8.80
N LEU A 144 -1.03 12.11 7.97
CA LEU A 144 -2.39 12.04 7.45
C LEU A 144 -2.40 11.25 6.14
N ILE A 145 -3.16 10.15 6.10
CA ILE A 145 -3.28 9.31 4.90
C ILE A 145 -4.66 9.50 4.29
N THR A 146 -4.69 10.06 3.08
CA THR A 146 -5.91 10.18 2.28
C THR A 146 -6.08 8.91 1.44
N LEU A 147 -6.96 8.00 1.88
CA LEU A 147 -7.17 6.70 1.23
C LEU A 147 -7.57 6.80 -0.26
N LYS A 148 -8.27 7.87 -0.66
CA LYS A 148 -8.65 8.10 -2.07
C LYS A 148 -7.44 8.24 -2.99
N ASP A 149 -6.41 8.94 -2.52
CA ASP A 149 -5.18 9.18 -3.28
C ASP A 149 -4.37 7.88 -3.43
N GLU A 150 -4.60 6.93 -2.53
CA GLU A 150 -4.01 5.58 -2.54
C GLU A 150 -4.86 4.55 -3.32
N GLY A 151 -5.96 4.98 -3.97
CA GLY A 151 -6.80 4.15 -4.83
C GLY A 151 -8.03 3.55 -4.16
N TYR A 152 -8.29 3.85 -2.88
CA TYR A 152 -9.46 3.39 -2.14
C TYR A 152 -10.58 4.45 -2.22
N TRP A 153 -11.54 4.26 -3.14
CA TRP A 153 -12.66 5.20 -3.32
C TRP A 153 -13.82 4.95 -2.34
N ASP A 154 -14.67 5.96 -2.16
CA ASP A 154 -15.78 5.98 -1.17
C ASP A 154 -16.66 4.73 -1.25
N GLU A 155 -17.22 4.44 -2.43
CA GLU A 155 -18.18 3.35 -2.58
C GLU A 155 -17.59 1.97 -2.22
N LEU A 156 -16.29 1.75 -2.48
CA LEU A 156 -15.61 0.52 -2.08
C LEU A 156 -15.47 0.42 -0.56
N MET A 157 -15.08 1.51 0.09
CA MET A 157 -14.88 1.56 1.54
C MET A 157 -16.21 1.46 2.30
N ASP A 158 -17.24 2.15 1.82
CA ASP A 158 -18.56 2.20 2.46
C ASP A 158 -19.29 0.85 2.44
N GLU A 159 -19.19 0.14 1.31
CA GLU A 159 -19.88 -1.13 1.10
C GLU A 159 -19.07 -2.35 1.55
N ALA A 160 -17.77 -2.39 1.27
CA ALA A 160 -16.95 -3.54 1.60
C ALA A 160 -16.35 -3.49 3.01
N ARG A 161 -16.22 -2.28 3.60
CA ARG A 161 -15.77 -2.03 4.98
C ARG A 161 -14.59 -2.91 5.38
N PRO A 162 -13.45 -2.79 4.68
CA PRO A 162 -12.30 -3.64 4.95
C PRO A 162 -11.74 -3.38 6.34
N THR A 163 -11.05 -4.37 6.90
CA THR A 163 -10.23 -4.18 8.09
C THR A 163 -9.03 -3.29 7.74
N ILE A 164 -8.83 -2.22 8.50
CA ILE A 164 -7.61 -1.40 8.46
C ILE A 164 -6.69 -1.91 9.55
N GLU A 165 -5.52 -2.42 9.15
CA GLU A 165 -4.51 -2.96 10.06
C GLU A 165 -3.40 -1.94 10.27
N VAL A 166 -3.14 -1.58 11.53
CA VAL A 166 -2.06 -0.65 11.92
C VAL A 166 -1.11 -1.41 12.85
N LYS A 167 0.19 -1.29 12.57
CA LYS A 167 1.27 -1.90 13.35
C LYS A 167 2.36 -0.88 13.57
N ASP A 168 2.95 -0.94 14.75
CA ASP A 168 4.07 -0.11 15.15
C ASP A 168 5.05 -0.95 15.97
N TRP A 169 6.33 -0.59 15.91
CA TRP A 169 7.40 -1.29 16.60
C TRP A 169 8.20 -0.27 17.40
N VAL A 170 8.28 -0.51 18.71
CA VAL A 170 8.99 0.35 19.64
C VAL A 170 9.96 -0.50 20.45
N ASP A 171 11.12 0.08 20.72
CA ASP A 171 12.07 -0.44 21.70
C ASP A 171 12.32 0.64 22.75
N THR A 172 12.53 0.22 23.99
CA THR A 172 12.87 1.10 25.09
C THR A 172 14.20 0.64 25.68
N PRO A 173 15.25 1.50 25.69
CA PRO A 173 16.50 1.12 26.30
C PRO A 173 16.29 0.78 27.78
N ASN A 174 16.92 -0.32 28.22
CA ASN A 174 16.94 -0.77 29.62
C ASN A 174 17.71 0.20 30.53
#